data_AF-A0A6P0PIA5-F1
#
_entry.id   AF-A0A6P0PIA5-F1
#
_cell.length_a   1.000
_cell.length_b   1.000
_cell.length_c   1.000
_cell.angle_alpha   90.00
_cell.angle_beta   90.00
_cell.angle_gamma   90.00
#
_symmetry.space_group_name_H-M   'P 1'
#
loop_
_entity.id
_entity.type
_entity.pdbx_description
1 polymer ?
#
loop_
_entity_poly.entity_id
_entity_poly.type
_entity_poly.pdbx_seq_one_letter_code
_entity_poly.pdbx_strand_id
1 'polypeptide(L)'
;MQRKLTLTLEKLTSASESFPNRNGIYYATGGNLAEQERIAFLFPGEGSQYPNMLADLCLHFPIVRSWFDFLDQTFAPSRDIPPSHFIFPPPTSLTQAEQQMAQKQLFQMDLAS
;
A
#
# COMPACT_ATOMS: atom_id res chain seq x y z
N MET A 1 6.68 10.99 26.69
CA MET A 1 6.72 9.64 26.08
C MET A 1 6.97 8.55 27.12
N GLN A 2 8.01 8.66 27.97
CA GLN A 2 8.35 7.66 29.01
C GLN A 2 7.18 7.22 29.91
N ARG A 3 6.38 8.15 30.45
CA ARG A 3 5.21 7.82 31.28
C ARG A 3 4.19 6.89 30.61
N LYS A 4 3.99 7.01 29.28
CA LYS A 4 3.07 6.12 28.54
C LYS A 4 3.63 4.71 28.42
N LEU A 5 4.95 4.58 28.23
CA LEU A 5 5.64 3.30 28.13
C LEU A 5 5.61 2.55 29.47
N THR A 6 5.91 3.23 30.58
CA THR A 6 5.87 2.63 31.93
C THR A 6 4.50 2.01 32.25
N LEU A 7 3.42 2.75 32.04
CA LEU A 7 2.05 2.27 32.28
C LEU A 7 1.64 1.13 31.35
N THR A 8 2.19 1.08 30.14
CA THR A 8 1.92 -0.02 29.20
C THR A 8 2.68 -1.26 29.63
N LEU A 9 3.92 -1.11 30.08
CA LEU A 9 4.76 -2.21 30.52
C LEU A 9 4.17 -2.90 31.76
N GLU A 10 3.68 -2.13 32.73
CA GLU A 10 2.96 -2.65 33.91
C GLU A 10 1.74 -3.52 33.50
N LYS A 11 0.93 -3.04 32.54
CA LYS A 11 -0.23 -3.77 32.03
C LYS A 11 0.12 -5.04 31.26
N LEU A 12 1.23 -5.03 30.51
CA LEU A 12 1.74 -6.21 29.82
C LEU A 12 2.22 -7.27 30.82
N THR A 13 2.92 -6.85 31.88
CA THR A 13 3.42 -7.76 32.92
C THR A 13 2.31 -8.35 33.79
N SER A 14 1.13 -7.74 33.85
CA SER A 14 -0.04 -8.28 34.55
C SER A 14 -0.80 -9.35 33.75
N ALA A 15 -0.19 -9.96 32.72
CA ALA A 15 -0.75 -11.04 31.90
C ALA A 15 -2.12 -10.72 31.27
N SER A 16 -2.30 -9.48 30.81
CA SER A 16 -3.55 -9.07 30.15
C SER A 16 -3.55 -9.53 28.70
N GLU A 17 -4.53 -10.37 28.32
CA GLU A 17 -4.66 -10.90 26.95
C GLU A 17 -5.04 -9.82 25.92
N SER A 18 -5.72 -8.75 26.35
CA SER A 18 -5.90 -7.56 25.53
C SER A 18 -6.22 -6.34 26.38
N PHE A 19 -5.80 -5.17 25.92
CA PHE A 19 -6.27 -3.92 26.48
C PHE A 19 -6.31 -2.81 25.42
N PRO A 20 -7.43 -2.06 25.35
CA PRO A 20 -7.40 -0.76 24.71
C PRO A 20 -6.70 0.24 25.62
N ASN A 21 -5.93 1.17 25.06
CA ASN A 21 -5.41 2.30 25.83
C ASN A 21 -5.82 3.63 25.22
N ARG A 22 -6.47 4.46 26.03
CA ARG A 22 -6.83 5.86 25.72
C ARG A 22 -5.62 6.74 25.35
N ASN A 23 -4.40 6.26 25.61
CA ASN A 23 -3.15 6.95 25.30
C ASN A 23 -2.57 6.61 23.91
N GLY A 24 -3.26 5.78 23.12
CA GLY A 24 -2.88 5.42 21.74
C GLY A 24 -1.99 4.19 21.59
N ILE A 25 -1.92 3.31 22.60
CA ILE A 25 -1.14 2.06 22.55
C ILE A 25 -2.08 0.87 22.73
N TYR A 26 -2.13 -0.03 21.76
CA TYR A 26 -3.07 -1.15 21.78
C TYR A 26 -2.28 -2.46 21.84
N TYR A 27 -2.76 -3.41 22.63
CA TYR A 27 -2.17 -4.74 22.74
C TYR A 27 -3.29 -5.78 22.82
N ALA A 28 -3.15 -6.85 22.05
CA ALA A 28 -4.01 -8.02 22.11
C ALA A 28 -3.21 -9.25 21.68
N THR A 29 -3.42 -10.38 22.35
CA THR A 29 -2.87 -11.69 22.02
C THR A 29 -3.96 -12.72 22.15
N GLY A 30 -4.28 -13.40 21.05
CA GLY A 30 -5.31 -14.44 21.05
C GLY A 30 -6.72 -13.85 21.15
N GLY A 31 -7.51 -14.07 20.11
CA GLY A 31 -8.92 -13.71 20.05
C GLY A 31 -9.49 -14.30 18.77
N ASN A 32 -10.71 -14.80 18.82
CA ASN A 32 -11.42 -15.23 17.63
C ASN A 32 -11.76 -13.97 16.81
N LEU A 33 -10.79 -13.53 15.99
CA LEU A 33 -10.91 -12.38 15.08
C LEU A 33 -12.08 -12.54 14.08
N ALA A 34 -12.69 -13.72 14.02
CA ALA A 34 -13.61 -14.11 12.96
C ALA A 34 -15.07 -13.68 13.18
N GLU A 35 -15.51 -13.39 14.41
CA GLU A 35 -16.96 -13.34 14.66
C GLU A 35 -17.59 -11.94 14.63
N GLN A 36 -16.88 -10.85 14.97
CA GLN A 36 -17.46 -9.50 15.01
C GLN A 36 -16.47 -8.34 14.80
N GLU A 37 -15.46 -8.51 13.94
CA GLU A 37 -14.47 -7.45 13.72
C GLU A 37 -14.86 -6.46 12.63
N ARG A 38 -14.72 -5.16 12.95
CA ARG A 38 -14.85 -4.08 11.98
C ARG A 38 -13.54 -3.98 11.20
N ILE A 39 -13.61 -4.16 9.89
CA ILE A 39 -12.45 -4.04 9.00
C ILE A 39 -12.22 -2.56 8.70
N ALA A 40 -10.98 -2.10 8.86
CA ALA A 40 -10.53 -0.79 8.40
C ALA A 40 -9.52 -0.99 7.25
N PHE A 41 -9.74 -0.31 6.12
CA PHE A 41 -8.77 -0.24 5.04
C PHE A 41 -7.86 0.98 5.26
N LEU A 42 -6.56 0.74 5.34
CA LEU A 42 -5.55 1.80 5.33
C LEU A 42 -4.94 1.87 3.94
N PHE A 43 -5.12 3.01 3.27
CA PHE A 43 -4.51 3.26 1.98
C PHE A 43 -3.18 3.99 2.20
N PRO A 44 -2.05 3.47 1.69
CA PRO A 44 -0.77 4.14 1.81
C PRO A 44 -0.79 5.49 1.08
N GLY A 45 -0.02 6.45 1.58
CA GLY A 45 0.15 7.75 0.93
C GLY A 45 1.11 7.70 -0.26
N GLU A 46 1.28 8.87 -0.88
CA GLU A 46 2.29 9.11 -1.91
C GLU A 46 3.69 8.76 -1.39
N GLY A 47 4.50 8.13 -2.24
CA GLY A 47 5.85 7.66 -1.93
C GLY A 47 5.96 6.13 -1.76
N SER A 48 4.83 5.42 -1.71
CA SER A 48 4.80 3.95 -1.58
C SER A 48 4.84 3.20 -2.92
N GLN A 49 4.88 3.93 -4.04
CA GLN A 49 4.92 3.36 -5.38
C GLN A 49 6.33 2.88 -5.78
N TYR A 50 6.39 1.82 -6.57
CA TYR A 50 7.63 1.30 -7.16
C TYR A 50 7.35 0.62 -8.50
N PRO A 51 8.35 0.55 -9.42
CA PRO A 51 8.17 -0.12 -10.70
C PRO A 51 7.75 -1.58 -10.53
N ASN A 52 6.82 -2.02 -11.36
CA ASN A 52 6.22 -3.36 -11.36
C ASN A 52 5.49 -3.73 -10.07
N MET A 53 5.07 -2.76 -9.24
CA MET A 53 4.17 -3.05 -8.11
C MET A 53 2.91 -3.79 -8.61
N LEU A 54 2.49 -4.80 -7.86
CA LEU A 54 1.33 -5.65 -8.18
C LEU A 54 1.44 -6.49 -9.47
N ALA A 55 2.59 -6.52 -10.15
CA ALA A 55 2.75 -7.26 -11.43
C ALA A 55 2.42 -8.76 -11.29
N ASP A 56 2.97 -9.43 -10.27
CA ASP A 56 2.70 -10.85 -10.03
C ASP A 56 1.22 -11.11 -9.74
N LEU A 57 0.56 -10.19 -9.02
CA LEU A 57 -0.87 -10.31 -8.74
C LEU A 57 -1.70 -10.14 -10.00
N CYS A 58 -1.33 -9.25 -10.93
CA CYS A 58 -1.98 -9.13 -12.22
C CYS A 58 -1.91 -10.43 -13.05
N LEU A 59 -0.81 -11.19 -12.93
CA LEU A 59 -0.64 -12.47 -13.63
C LEU A 59 -1.54 -13.58 -13.06
N HIS A 60 -1.72 -13.59 -11.73
CA HIS A 60 -2.47 -14.65 -11.04
C HIS A 60 -3.95 -14.32 -10.82
N PHE A 61 -4.30 -13.05 -10.73
CA PHE A 61 -5.64 -12.58 -10.38
C PHE A 61 -6.13 -11.56 -11.41
N PRO A 62 -6.89 -11.99 -12.43
CA PRO A 62 -7.34 -11.11 -13.52
C PRO A 62 -8.12 -9.87 -13.05
N ILE A 63 -8.79 -9.97 -11.90
CA ILE A 63 -9.49 -8.84 -11.28
C ILE A 63 -8.54 -7.66 -10.96
N VAL A 64 -7.29 -7.95 -10.58
CA VAL A 64 -6.29 -6.91 -10.31
C VAL A 64 -5.90 -6.22 -11.63
N ARG A 65 -5.65 -6.98 -12.70
CA ARG A 65 -5.36 -6.42 -14.03
C ARG A 65 -6.49 -5.56 -14.56
N SER A 66 -7.75 -5.95 -14.35
CA SER A 66 -8.91 -5.20 -14.85
C SER A 66 -9.03 -3.79 -14.30
N TRP A 67 -8.51 -3.51 -13.09
CA TRP A 67 -8.48 -2.16 -12.55
C TRP A 67 -7.51 -1.25 -13.32
N PHE A 68 -6.37 -1.79 -13.75
CA PHE A 68 -5.45 -1.06 -14.62
C PHE A 68 -6.05 -0.83 -16.01
N ASP A 69 -6.72 -1.84 -16.58
CA ASP A 69 -7.44 -1.69 -17.86
C ASP A 69 -8.51 -0.60 -17.79
N PHE A 70 -9.26 -0.56 -16.69
CA PHE A 70 -10.27 0.45 -16.45
C PHE A 70 -9.66 1.86 -16.35
N LEU A 71 -8.56 2.01 -15.62
CA LEU A 71 -7.85 3.29 -15.53
C LEU A 71 -7.33 3.74 -16.90
N ASP A 72 -6.67 2.85 -17.63
CA ASP A 72 -6.16 3.14 -18.98
C ASP A 72 -7.27 3.62 -19.92
N GLN A 73 -8.42 2.94 -19.93
CA GLN A 73 -9.58 3.35 -20.72
C GLN A 73 -10.16 4.70 -20.29
N THR A 74 -10.23 4.94 -18.98
CA THR A 74 -10.78 6.18 -18.41
C THR A 74 -9.93 7.40 -18.77
N PHE A 75 -8.60 7.23 -18.79
CA PHE A 75 -7.66 8.31 -19.09
C PHE A 75 -7.22 8.39 -20.56
N ALA A 76 -7.59 7.43 -21.40
CA ALA A 76 -7.27 7.44 -22.83
C ALA A 76 -7.64 8.75 -23.57
N PRO A 77 -8.75 9.45 -23.26
CA PRO A 77 -9.07 10.72 -23.92
C PRO A 77 -8.20 11.91 -23.50
N SER A 78 -7.54 11.84 -22.33
CA SER A 78 -6.82 12.98 -21.73
C SER A 78 -5.31 12.75 -21.59
N ARG A 79 -4.81 11.55 -21.88
CA ARG A 79 -3.38 11.20 -21.78
C ARG A 79 -2.91 10.41 -22.98
N ASP A 80 -1.75 10.79 -23.51
CA ASP A 80 -1.07 10.07 -24.59
C ASP A 80 -0.46 8.73 -24.11
N ILE A 81 -0.08 8.65 -22.84
CA ILE A 81 0.52 7.46 -22.23
C ILE A 81 -0.46 6.88 -21.20
N PRO A 82 -0.83 5.60 -21.32
CA PRO A 82 -1.69 4.93 -20.35
C PRO A 82 -1.06 4.95 -18.94
N PRO A 83 -1.83 5.22 -17.87
CA PRO A 83 -1.35 5.18 -16.49
C PRO A 83 -0.60 3.88 -16.15
N SER A 84 -1.05 2.73 -16.68
CA SER A 84 -0.41 1.46 -16.40
C SER A 84 1.03 1.35 -16.91
N HIS A 85 1.44 2.10 -17.95
CA HIS A 85 2.82 2.08 -18.47
C HIS A 85 3.84 2.64 -17.50
N PHE A 86 3.44 3.53 -16.59
CA PHE A 86 4.34 4.06 -15.57
C PHE A 86 4.62 3.04 -14.46
N ILE A 87 3.70 2.08 -14.28
CA ILE A 87 3.83 1.00 -13.29
C ILE A 87 4.48 -0.22 -13.94
N PHE A 88 4.07 -0.58 -15.16
CA PHE A 88 4.60 -1.69 -15.95
C PHE A 88 5.34 -1.11 -17.17
N PRO A 89 6.54 -0.54 -16.98
CA PRO A 89 7.33 -0.09 -18.11
C PRO A 89 7.57 -1.28 -19.05
N PRO A 90 7.56 -1.07 -20.38
CA PRO A 90 7.83 -2.13 -21.34
C PRO A 90 9.09 -2.91 -20.94
N PRO A 91 9.11 -4.25 -21.10
CA PRO A 91 10.29 -5.08 -20.83
C PRO A 91 11.34 -4.86 -21.91
N THR A 92 11.89 -3.65 -21.97
CA THR A 92 13.13 -3.34 -22.68
C THR A 92 14.29 -3.81 -21.80
N SER A 93 15.41 -4.19 -22.42
CA SER A 93 16.68 -4.41 -21.71
C SER A 93 17.21 -3.07 -21.19
N LEU A 94 16.50 -2.48 -20.23
CA LEU A 94 16.77 -1.16 -19.71
C LEU A 94 18.10 -1.16 -18.99
N THR A 95 18.97 -0.26 -19.41
CA THR A 95 20.15 0.15 -18.66
C THR A 95 19.74 0.67 -17.29
N GLN A 96 20.67 0.67 -16.33
CA GLN A 96 20.41 1.18 -14.99
C GLN A 96 19.95 2.65 -15.01
N ALA A 97 20.44 3.46 -15.96
CA ALA A 97 20.02 4.85 -16.13
C ALA A 97 18.55 4.95 -16.55
N GLU A 98 18.09 4.11 -17.47
CA GLU A 98 16.69 4.11 -17.92
C GLU A 98 15.74 3.59 -16.83
N GLN A 99 16.17 2.60 -16.04
CA GLN A 99 15.41 2.16 -14.86
C GLN A 99 15.21 3.29 -13.85
N GLN A 100 16.25 4.08 -13.59
CA GLN A 100 16.17 5.25 -12.69
C GLN A 100 15.26 6.34 -13.28
N MET A 101 15.25 6.53 -14.60
CA MET A 101 14.33 7.48 -15.24
C MET A 101 12.88 7.03 -15.12
N ALA A 102 12.58 5.75 -15.40
CA ALA A 102 11.24 5.19 -15.24
C ALA A 102 10.76 5.30 -13.79
N GLN A 103 11.63 5.00 -12.83
CA GLN A 103 11.34 5.20 -11.41
C GLN A 103 11.03 6.68 -11.12
N LYS A 104 11.85 7.62 -11.56
CA LYS A 104 11.59 9.07 -11.36
C LYS A 104 10.24 9.50 -11.94
N GLN A 105 9.89 9.03 -13.13
CA GLN A 105 8.60 9.34 -13.75
C GLN A 105 7.42 8.84 -12.90
N LEU A 106 7.54 7.65 -12.31
CA LEU A 106 6.53 7.11 -11.39
C LEU A 106 6.35 7.96 -10.12
N PHE A 107 7.40 8.67 -9.66
CA PHE A 107 7.32 9.61 -8.53
C PHE A 107 6.91 11.04 -8.93
N GLN A 108 7.09 11.42 -10.19
CA GLN A 108 6.77 12.76 -10.68
C GLN A 108 5.36 12.89 -11.25
N MET A 109 4.66 11.77 -11.46
CA MET A 109 3.41 11.82 -12.18
C MET A 109 2.34 12.53 -11.34
N ASP A 110 2.02 13.77 -11.76
CA ASP A 110 0.78 14.50 -11.48
C ASP A 110 -0.43 13.63 -11.92
N LEU A 111 -0.72 12.59 -11.16
CA LEU A 111 -1.74 11.60 -11.48
C LEU A 111 -3.16 12.13 -11.24
N ALA A 112 -3.30 13.27 -10.57
CA ALA A 112 -4.55 13.81 -10.06
C ALA A 112 -4.87 15.25 -10.50
N SER A 113 -4.33 15.70 -11.65
CA SER A 113 -4.79 16.94 -12.33
C SER A 113 -5.54 16.62 -13.61
#